data_AF-A0A9P5J794-F1
#
_entry.id   AF-A0A9P5J794-F1
#
_cell.length_a   1.000
_cell.length_b   1.000
_cell.length_c   1.000
_cell.angle_alpha   90.00
_cell.angle_beta   90.00
_cell.angle_gamma   90.00
#
_symmetry.space_group_name_H-M   'P 1'
#
loop_
_entity.id
_entity.type
_entity.pdbx_description
1 polymer ?
#
loop_
_entity_poly.entity_id
_entity_poly.type
_entity_poly.pdbx_seq_one_letter_code
_entity_poly.pdbx_strand_id
1 'polypeptide(L)'
;MLSLSLFAVLLSVLTRPGVGRPTGSHVLRNVTLSVRAPASKQALDSSLVSFSLEGALPTIRVGADSADRFWYNDSIPIITTTTPNWTSITPYPEASYGQVSSRYYQLSKHMPAGTHMAWGLNLGSNNTENAVAQARAVKAAFSEGGAAHAAGIILDYYEVGNEPDYFYYQGYRTANYSFDDWVSEWSHMTQAVIKAVGIKPFSTPSIFAGSFGASTHSATDGWSPQHLIAAGVLNGTLAPYIKTVSGHHYFGSFCTGSGGLLAALMDKATIRANVTAFSPDVESLRAYGREFVYGETNSYACHGAPGVSDTAGAAIWTLDYVLQAASIGIPRVYFHEGVGYKYDLIQPVTLYRDTETGETLKTPLAAHVQPQYYAAIIATSFIGSARCHKEIAEITVPDAEVGGYAAYEDGVLKRAVFINNNAYLRNSTAARGSVSLDLKFAESSLSKPNKIEVRRLEIQYADDKSGLKFGGRSYETSTALPSGKDTFSVQKLSQPLVIQDTEAILVTFL
;
A
#
# COMPACT_ATOMS: atom_id res chain seq x y z
N MET A 1 27.26 14.83 4.37
CA MET A 1 26.88 13.43 4.72
C MET A 1 25.99 12.92 3.60
N LEU A 2 26.18 11.68 3.13
CA LEU A 2 25.35 11.08 2.08
C LEU A 2 24.53 9.92 2.66
N SER A 3 23.35 9.67 2.09
CA SER A 3 22.56 8.47 2.31
C SER A 3 21.96 8.01 0.97
N LEU A 4 21.85 6.69 0.75
CA LEU A 4 21.80 6.08 -0.60
C LEU A 4 21.16 4.66 -0.59
N SER A 5 20.04 4.40 -1.30
CA SER A 5 19.35 3.07 -1.35
C SER A 5 18.48 2.87 -2.62
N LEU A 6 18.22 1.69 -3.23
CA LEU A 6 18.36 0.22 -2.94
C LEU A 6 16.96 -0.34 -2.46
N PHE A 7 16.23 -1.39 -2.96
CA PHE A 7 16.40 -2.62 -3.81
C PHE A 7 15.00 -3.33 -4.24
N ALA A 8 14.60 -4.62 -4.56
CA ALA A 8 14.94 -5.98 -5.23
C ALA A 8 13.96 -7.19 -4.76
N VAL A 9 13.60 -8.46 -5.24
CA VAL A 9 13.88 -9.63 -6.21
C VAL A 9 12.64 -10.66 -6.42
N LEU A 10 12.24 -11.26 -7.61
CA LEU A 10 11.44 -12.51 -8.07
C LEU A 10 10.54 -13.44 -7.13
N LEU A 11 9.50 -14.32 -7.46
CA LEU A 11 8.79 -14.95 -8.67
C LEU A 11 7.49 -15.80 -8.30
N SER A 12 6.60 -16.25 -9.25
CA SER A 12 5.55 -17.34 -9.09
C SER A 12 5.07 -18.11 -10.38
N VAL A 13 4.03 -18.99 -10.33
CA VAL A 13 3.60 -19.99 -11.40
C VAL A 13 2.09 -19.99 -11.79
N LEU A 14 1.77 -20.46 -13.01
CA LEU A 14 0.49 -20.45 -13.77
C LEU A 14 -0.68 -21.37 -13.29
N THR A 15 -1.93 -20.94 -13.53
CA THR A 15 -3.12 -21.80 -13.79
C THR A 15 -4.07 -21.18 -14.85
N ARG A 16 -5.01 -21.98 -15.41
CA ARG A 16 -6.02 -21.60 -16.42
C ARG A 16 -7.44 -21.52 -15.79
N PRO A 17 -8.42 -20.83 -16.41
CA PRO A 17 -9.74 -20.60 -15.82
C PRO A 17 -10.66 -21.83 -15.81
N GLY A 18 -11.54 -21.91 -14.79
CA GLY A 18 -12.60 -22.92 -14.64
C GLY A 18 -13.92 -22.26 -14.18
N VAL A 19 -15.05 -22.81 -14.60
CA VAL A 19 -16.38 -22.16 -14.57
C VAL A 19 -17.16 -22.39 -13.26
N GLY A 20 -17.74 -21.32 -12.70
CA GLY A 20 -19.14 -21.36 -12.22
C GLY A 20 -19.47 -21.03 -10.76
N ARG A 21 -19.88 -19.77 -10.51
CA ARG A 21 -20.53 -19.23 -9.29
C ARG A 21 -19.67 -19.20 -8.00
N PRO A 22 -20.02 -18.37 -6.99
CA PRO A 22 -21.08 -17.35 -6.94
C PRO A 22 -20.57 -15.93 -7.28
N THR A 23 -21.48 -14.96 -7.34
CA THR A 23 -21.15 -13.54 -7.57
C THR A 23 -20.91 -12.83 -6.24
N GLY A 24 -19.70 -12.30 -6.01
CA GLY A 24 -19.39 -11.42 -4.88
C GLY A 24 -18.09 -11.69 -4.12
N SER A 25 -17.27 -12.66 -4.53
CA SER A 25 -15.98 -12.95 -3.87
C SER A 25 -14.78 -12.41 -4.66
N HIS A 26 -13.80 -11.85 -3.95
CA HIS A 26 -12.66 -11.15 -4.53
C HIS A 26 -11.33 -11.52 -3.83
N VAL A 27 -10.20 -11.20 -4.51
CA VAL A 27 -8.88 -11.77 -4.22
C VAL A 27 -7.85 -10.67 -3.94
N LEU A 28 -7.47 -10.48 -2.67
CA LEU A 28 -6.34 -9.61 -2.31
C LEU A 28 -5.00 -10.31 -2.64
N ARG A 29 -4.09 -9.60 -3.31
CA ARG A 29 -2.76 -10.06 -3.70
C ARG A 29 -1.69 -9.10 -3.17
N ASN A 30 -1.32 -9.37 -1.92
CA ASN A 30 -0.26 -8.76 -1.12
C ASN A 30 -0.62 -7.37 -0.58
N VAL A 31 -0.40 -7.15 0.72
CA VAL A 31 -0.17 -5.80 1.26
C VAL A 31 1.17 -5.31 0.68
N THR A 32 1.33 -4.01 0.46
CA THR A 32 2.37 -3.50 -0.43
C THR A 32 2.79 -2.08 -0.04
N LEU A 33 4.09 -1.79 -0.17
CA LEU A 33 4.76 -0.61 0.39
C LEU A 33 5.34 0.24 -0.74
N SER A 34 5.20 1.56 -0.70
CA SER A 34 5.77 2.50 -1.68
C SER A 34 7.02 3.17 -1.11
N VAL A 35 8.13 2.42 -1.02
CA VAL A 35 9.33 2.82 -0.26
C VAL A 35 10.33 3.66 -1.06
N ARG A 36 10.79 4.77 -0.47
CA ARG A 36 11.96 5.55 -0.91
C ARG A 36 13.08 5.52 0.14
N ALA A 37 13.93 4.50 0.11
CA ALA A 37 14.97 4.29 1.12
C ALA A 37 16.14 5.30 1.00
N PRO A 38 16.79 5.71 2.13
CA PRO A 38 17.98 4.93 2.51
C PRO A 38 18.49 4.82 3.97
N ALA A 39 18.90 3.58 4.32
CA ALA A 39 19.80 3.13 5.40
C ALA A 39 19.20 2.97 6.82
N SER A 40 18.93 1.75 7.30
CA SER A 40 19.79 0.56 7.13
C SER A 40 19.18 -0.59 6.33
N LYS A 41 20.00 -1.25 5.51
CA LYS A 41 19.62 -2.46 4.74
C LYS A 41 19.03 -3.55 5.64
N GLN A 42 19.61 -3.78 6.82
CA GLN A 42 19.24 -4.90 7.68
C GLN A 42 17.80 -4.80 8.21
N ALA A 43 17.32 -3.60 8.56
CA ALA A 43 15.95 -3.42 9.05
C ALA A 43 14.90 -3.67 7.95
N LEU A 44 15.13 -3.12 6.74
CA LEU A 44 14.20 -3.27 5.61
C LEU A 44 14.24 -4.70 5.02
N ASP A 45 15.41 -5.31 4.86
CA ASP A 45 15.50 -6.72 4.47
C ASP A 45 14.74 -7.63 5.45
N SER A 46 14.85 -7.33 6.74
CA SER A 46 14.34 -8.21 7.79
C SER A 46 12.84 -8.00 8.09
N SER A 47 12.30 -6.79 7.90
CA SER A 47 10.83 -6.58 7.88
C SER A 47 10.18 -7.26 6.68
N LEU A 48 10.83 -7.18 5.51
CA LEU A 48 10.41 -7.90 4.31
C LEU A 48 10.54 -9.43 4.50
N VAL A 49 11.58 -9.92 5.17
CA VAL A 49 11.65 -11.33 5.61
C VAL A 49 10.51 -11.68 6.57
N SER A 50 10.11 -10.81 7.51
CA SER A 50 8.92 -11.05 8.35
C SER A 50 7.63 -11.20 7.52
N PHE A 51 7.43 -10.41 6.46
CA PHE A 51 6.33 -10.66 5.50
C PHE A 51 6.46 -11.99 4.76
N SER A 52 7.68 -12.41 4.42
CA SER A 52 7.97 -13.72 3.80
C SER A 52 7.75 -14.90 4.75
N LEU A 53 7.88 -14.70 6.06
CA LEU A 53 7.61 -15.71 7.09
C LEU A 53 6.11 -15.93 7.31
N GLU A 54 5.30 -14.86 7.29
CA GLU A 54 3.84 -14.95 7.49
C GLU A 54 3.07 -15.14 6.16
N GLY A 55 3.69 -14.92 4.99
CA GLY A 55 3.05 -15.12 3.69
C GLY A 55 3.88 -14.76 2.47
N ALA A 56 3.39 -13.81 1.66
CA ALA A 56 4.02 -13.39 0.40
C ALA A 56 4.67 -12.00 0.57
N LEU A 57 5.84 -11.82 -0.05
CA LEU A 57 6.55 -10.55 -0.03
C LEU A 57 5.77 -9.45 -0.78
N PRO A 58 5.83 -8.20 -0.29
CA PRO A 58 5.09 -7.09 -0.90
C PRO A 58 5.60 -6.79 -2.31
N THR A 59 4.72 -6.22 -3.13
CA THR A 59 5.17 -5.45 -4.31
C THR A 59 5.71 -4.11 -3.79
N ILE A 60 6.52 -3.41 -4.59
CA ILE A 60 6.98 -2.05 -4.29
C ILE A 60 6.60 -1.12 -5.47
N ARG A 61 6.01 0.04 -5.19
CA ARG A 61 5.95 1.16 -6.15
C ARG A 61 7.05 2.16 -5.79
N VAL A 62 7.69 2.73 -6.81
CA VAL A 62 8.59 3.87 -6.67
C VAL A 62 8.08 4.97 -7.59
N GLY A 63 7.43 5.98 -7.02
CA GLY A 63 6.70 7.02 -7.76
C GLY A 63 6.48 8.28 -6.93
N ALA A 64 5.20 8.63 -6.75
CA ALA A 64 4.73 9.88 -6.14
C ALA A 64 5.24 11.14 -6.86
N ASP A 65 4.93 12.31 -6.30
CA ASP A 65 5.44 13.63 -6.70
C ASP A 65 6.95 13.66 -7.03
N SER A 66 7.72 12.81 -6.37
CA SER A 66 9.16 12.73 -6.59
C SER A 66 9.55 12.18 -7.98
N ALA A 67 8.69 11.44 -8.68
CA ALA A 67 8.93 10.99 -10.05
C ALA A 67 8.99 12.18 -11.02
N ASP A 68 8.01 13.09 -10.93
CA ASP A 68 7.87 14.25 -11.82
C ASP A 68 8.86 15.39 -11.52
N ARG A 69 9.55 15.33 -10.38
CA ARG A 69 10.64 16.24 -10.00
C ARG A 69 12.02 15.77 -10.44
N PHE A 70 12.14 14.55 -11.00
CA PHE A 70 13.42 13.87 -11.19
C PHE A 70 13.81 13.66 -12.66
N TRP A 71 15.09 13.93 -12.96
CA TRP A 71 15.66 13.93 -14.31
C TRP A 71 16.75 12.88 -14.48
N TYR A 72 16.92 12.34 -15.68
CA TYR A 72 18.03 11.43 -15.98
C TYR A 72 19.31 12.19 -16.31
N ASN A 73 20.40 11.84 -15.63
CA ASN A 73 21.75 12.30 -15.95
C ASN A 73 22.77 11.22 -15.53
N ASP A 74 23.36 10.51 -16.50
CA ASP A 74 24.34 9.45 -16.19
C ASP A 74 25.71 9.98 -15.72
N SER A 75 25.96 11.27 -15.93
CA SER A 75 27.21 11.97 -15.58
C SER A 75 27.39 12.17 -14.07
N ILE A 76 26.30 12.18 -13.30
CA ILE A 76 26.37 12.25 -11.83
C ILE A 76 26.64 10.86 -11.23
N PRO A 77 27.16 10.75 -9.98
CA PRO A 77 27.51 9.46 -9.40
C PRO A 77 26.33 8.50 -9.29
N ILE A 78 25.26 8.86 -8.57
CA ILE A 78 24.08 8.02 -8.36
C ILE A 78 22.81 8.89 -8.39
N ILE A 79 22.71 9.83 -7.46
CA ILE A 79 21.58 10.75 -7.26
C ILE A 79 22.09 12.12 -6.77
N THR A 80 21.44 13.20 -7.19
CA THR A 80 21.58 14.55 -6.61
C THR A 80 20.19 15.14 -6.37
N THR A 81 20.02 15.92 -5.31
CA THR A 81 18.71 16.40 -4.86
C THR A 81 18.77 17.82 -4.32
N THR A 82 17.73 18.61 -4.58
CA THR A 82 17.42 19.84 -3.84
C THR A 82 16.15 19.58 -3.03
N THR A 83 16.23 19.77 -1.72
CA THR A 83 15.07 19.71 -0.79
C THR A 83 14.75 21.13 -0.31
N PRO A 84 13.47 21.47 -0.08
CA PRO A 84 13.09 22.65 0.70
C PRO A 84 13.67 22.65 2.11
N ASN A 85 13.52 23.77 2.81
CA ASN A 85 13.70 23.80 4.26
C ASN A 85 12.61 22.96 4.94
N TRP A 86 12.97 22.29 6.04
CA TRP A 86 12.02 21.58 6.89
C TRP A 86 11.08 22.56 7.61
N THR A 87 9.91 22.08 8.02
CA THR A 87 8.95 22.79 8.88
C THR A 87 8.47 21.86 10.00
N SER A 88 7.69 22.34 10.97
CA SER A 88 7.05 21.47 11.97
C SER A 88 6.01 20.53 11.35
N ILE A 89 5.31 20.97 10.31
CA ILE A 89 4.38 20.14 9.52
C ILE A 89 5.17 19.06 8.77
N THR A 90 6.27 19.49 8.15
CA THR A 90 7.10 18.72 7.20
C THR A 90 8.57 18.65 7.67
N PRO A 91 8.91 17.89 8.74
CA PRO A 91 10.31 17.79 9.23
C PRO A 91 11.30 17.21 8.21
N TYR A 92 10.80 16.42 7.26
CA TYR A 92 11.55 15.75 6.22
C TYR A 92 10.91 16.04 4.85
N PRO A 93 11.12 17.24 4.29
CA PRO A 93 10.49 17.64 3.05
C PRO A 93 11.07 16.84 1.88
N GLU A 94 10.22 16.52 0.91
CA GLU A 94 10.61 15.86 -0.33
C GLU A 94 11.61 16.70 -1.13
N ALA A 95 12.38 16.03 -2.00
CA ALA A 95 13.18 16.72 -2.98
C ALA A 95 12.28 17.45 -4.00
N SER A 96 12.36 18.78 -4.04
CA SER A 96 11.67 19.65 -5.02
C SER A 96 12.29 19.56 -6.42
N TYR A 97 13.55 19.11 -6.51
CA TYR A 97 14.24 18.78 -7.75
C TYR A 97 15.25 17.65 -7.51
N GLY A 98 15.52 16.83 -8.52
CA GLY A 98 16.67 15.94 -8.49
C GLY A 98 17.12 15.40 -9.85
N GLN A 99 18.32 14.81 -9.86
CA GLN A 99 18.86 14.06 -10.98
C GLN A 99 19.26 12.66 -10.53
N VAL A 100 19.15 11.69 -11.44
CA VAL A 100 19.48 10.27 -11.22
C VAL A 100 20.21 9.67 -12.42
N SER A 101 21.25 8.89 -12.16
CA SER A 101 21.97 8.12 -13.17
C SER A 101 21.39 6.71 -13.35
N SER A 102 21.88 5.94 -14.31
CA SER A 102 21.59 4.50 -14.44
C SER A 102 21.92 3.73 -13.16
N ARG A 103 22.90 4.20 -12.38
CA ARG A 103 23.27 3.61 -11.10
C ARG A 103 22.16 3.75 -10.06
N TYR A 104 21.23 4.70 -10.19
CA TYR A 104 20.03 4.81 -9.35
C TYR A 104 19.05 3.64 -9.55
N TYR A 105 18.83 3.22 -10.79
CA TYR A 105 17.98 2.06 -11.09
C TYR A 105 18.74 0.73 -10.87
N GLN A 106 20.08 0.74 -10.93
CA GLN A 106 20.88 -0.35 -10.38
C GLN A 106 20.83 -0.42 -8.85
N LEU A 107 20.19 0.53 -8.17
CA LEU A 107 19.78 0.37 -6.77
C LEU A 107 18.50 -0.47 -6.66
N SER A 108 18.49 -1.63 -7.32
CA SER A 108 17.36 -2.56 -7.34
C SER A 108 17.78 -4.02 -7.09
N LYS A 109 18.90 -4.34 -6.38
CA LYS A 109 19.44 -5.73 -6.29
C LYS A 109 19.58 -6.52 -4.95
N HIS A 110 19.36 -6.02 -3.73
CA HIS A 110 19.43 -6.89 -2.51
C HIS A 110 18.45 -6.59 -1.34
N MET A 111 17.22 -6.11 -1.59
CA MET A 111 15.99 -6.41 -0.83
C MET A 111 15.66 -7.90 -1.14
N PRO A 112 14.71 -8.54 -0.44
CA PRO A 112 14.60 -9.99 -0.48
C PRO A 112 14.09 -10.60 -1.80
N ALA A 113 14.49 -11.86 -2.01
CA ALA A 113 13.85 -12.81 -2.91
C ALA A 113 12.37 -13.01 -2.50
N GLY A 114 11.49 -12.61 -3.40
CA GLY A 114 10.03 -12.47 -3.38
C GLY A 114 9.51 -11.21 -4.13
N THR A 115 10.10 -10.02 -3.91
CA THR A 115 9.61 -8.71 -4.37
C THR A 115 9.47 -8.47 -5.89
N HIS A 116 8.31 -7.94 -6.25
CA HIS A 116 8.00 -7.33 -7.56
C HIS A 116 8.03 -5.79 -7.48
N MET A 117 8.32 -5.08 -8.58
CA MET A 117 8.41 -3.60 -8.58
C MET A 117 7.64 -2.90 -9.71
N ALA A 118 7.11 -1.71 -9.41
CA ALA A 118 6.63 -0.70 -10.36
C ALA A 118 7.52 0.55 -10.29
N TRP A 119 7.86 1.14 -11.44
CA TRP A 119 8.74 2.32 -11.53
C TRP A 119 8.11 3.49 -12.29
N GLY A 120 8.01 4.64 -11.61
CA GLY A 120 7.58 5.91 -12.15
C GLY A 120 8.61 6.59 -13.06
N LEU A 121 8.09 7.31 -14.05
CA LEU A 121 8.82 8.09 -15.06
C LEU A 121 8.23 9.50 -15.12
N ASN A 122 9.08 10.49 -15.41
CA ASN A 122 8.73 11.91 -15.32
C ASN A 122 7.89 12.41 -16.52
N LEU A 123 6.61 12.71 -16.26
CA LEU A 123 5.65 13.37 -17.14
C LEU A 123 5.48 14.87 -16.84
N GLY A 124 5.65 15.29 -15.58
CA GLY A 124 5.49 16.68 -15.14
C GLY A 124 6.42 17.64 -15.89
N SER A 125 7.64 17.21 -16.23
CA SER A 125 8.59 17.92 -17.10
C SER A 125 8.17 18.03 -18.58
N ASN A 126 7.15 17.28 -19.01
CA ASN A 126 6.73 17.07 -20.39
C ASN A 126 7.86 16.60 -21.35
N ASN A 127 8.95 16.06 -20.81
CA ASN A 127 10.14 15.73 -21.59
C ASN A 127 10.20 14.23 -21.95
N THR A 128 9.70 13.90 -23.14
CA THR A 128 9.66 12.53 -23.64
C THR A 128 11.05 11.91 -23.82
N GLU A 129 12.09 12.68 -24.14
CA GLU A 129 13.46 12.15 -24.26
C GLU A 129 14.02 11.74 -22.88
N ASN A 130 13.77 12.55 -21.85
CA ASN A 130 14.11 12.26 -20.46
C ASN A 130 13.37 11.01 -19.95
N ALA A 131 12.05 10.92 -20.14
CA ALA A 131 11.26 9.76 -19.75
C ALA A 131 11.71 8.47 -20.47
N VAL A 132 12.06 8.55 -21.76
CA VAL A 132 12.65 7.45 -22.52
C VAL A 132 14.03 7.05 -21.99
N ALA A 133 14.86 8.01 -21.57
CA ALA A 133 16.17 7.74 -20.98
C ALA A 133 16.05 7.06 -19.60
N GLN A 134 15.15 7.55 -18.73
CA GLN A 134 14.77 6.90 -17.48
C GLN A 134 14.28 5.46 -17.72
N ALA A 135 13.34 5.26 -18.66
CA ALA A 135 12.78 3.94 -18.96
C ALA A 135 13.84 2.93 -19.45
N ARG A 136 14.79 3.38 -20.29
CA ARG A 136 15.94 2.58 -20.74
C ARG A 136 16.88 2.24 -19.58
N ALA A 137 17.12 3.16 -18.66
CA ALA A 137 17.98 2.93 -17.51
C ALA A 137 17.35 1.95 -16.50
N VAL A 138 16.03 2.05 -16.27
CA VAL A 138 15.23 1.03 -15.57
C VAL A 138 15.35 -0.32 -16.29
N LYS A 139 15.12 -0.37 -17.61
CA LYS A 139 15.24 -1.62 -18.39
C LYS A 139 16.61 -2.27 -18.21
N ALA A 140 17.69 -1.48 -18.29
CA ALA A 140 19.06 -1.96 -18.17
C ALA A 140 19.40 -2.51 -16.78
N ALA A 141 18.67 -2.11 -15.73
CA ALA A 141 18.82 -2.71 -14.41
C ALA A 141 18.05 -4.04 -14.28
N PHE A 142 16.83 -4.13 -14.83
CA PHE A 142 15.89 -5.26 -14.64
C PHE A 142 15.92 -6.35 -15.74
N SER A 143 16.60 -6.11 -16.87
CA SER A 143 16.82 -7.11 -17.93
C SER A 143 18.07 -7.96 -17.67
N GLU A 144 18.22 -9.06 -18.42
CA GLU A 144 19.42 -9.92 -18.41
C GLU A 144 20.75 -9.12 -18.42
N GLY A 145 21.69 -9.53 -17.57
CA GLY A 145 22.95 -8.80 -17.32
C GLY A 145 22.82 -7.56 -16.42
N GLY A 146 21.61 -7.06 -16.22
CA GLY A 146 21.31 -5.92 -15.35
C GLY A 146 21.53 -6.22 -13.87
N ALA A 147 22.00 -5.23 -13.12
CA ALA A 147 22.37 -5.41 -11.72
C ALA A 147 21.20 -5.87 -10.84
N ALA A 148 19.98 -5.41 -11.13
CA ALA A 148 18.76 -5.85 -10.47
C ALA A 148 18.45 -7.30 -10.86
N HIS A 149 18.40 -7.59 -12.17
CA HIS A 149 18.16 -8.94 -12.70
C HIS A 149 19.18 -9.99 -12.21
N ALA A 150 20.42 -9.60 -11.92
CA ALA A 150 21.45 -10.51 -11.40
C ALA A 150 21.19 -10.98 -9.97
N ALA A 151 20.42 -10.23 -9.19
CA ALA A 151 19.79 -10.76 -7.97
C ALA A 151 18.43 -11.40 -8.27
N GLY A 152 17.75 -10.89 -9.30
CA GLY A 152 16.58 -11.46 -9.97
C GLY A 152 15.31 -10.68 -9.69
N ILE A 153 15.05 -9.50 -10.26
CA ILE A 153 13.82 -8.75 -9.92
C ILE A 153 12.83 -8.80 -11.05
N ILE A 154 11.55 -8.75 -10.69
CA ILE A 154 10.48 -8.55 -11.65
C ILE A 154 10.13 -7.06 -11.64
N LEU A 155 10.35 -6.41 -12.77
CA LEU A 155 9.66 -5.18 -13.10
C LEU A 155 8.28 -5.58 -13.62
N ASP A 156 7.23 -5.32 -12.84
CA ASP A 156 5.85 -5.58 -13.26
C ASP A 156 5.27 -4.44 -14.11
N TYR A 157 5.63 -3.19 -13.78
CA TYR A 157 5.05 -1.99 -14.40
C TYR A 157 6.08 -0.87 -14.62
N TYR A 158 5.91 -0.14 -15.71
CA TYR A 158 6.27 1.27 -15.81
C TYR A 158 5.04 2.13 -15.53
N GLU A 159 5.23 3.23 -14.82
CA GLU A 159 4.23 4.24 -14.51
C GLU A 159 4.70 5.58 -15.09
N VAL A 160 3.81 6.40 -15.66
CA VAL A 160 4.18 7.64 -16.38
C VAL A 160 3.40 8.79 -15.78
N GLY A 161 4.07 9.63 -14.99
CA GLY A 161 3.49 10.70 -14.20
C GLY A 161 2.83 10.26 -12.89
N ASN A 162 2.57 11.24 -12.02
CA ASN A 162 1.89 11.11 -10.74
C ASN A 162 0.87 12.25 -10.57
N GLU A 163 -0.37 11.94 -10.19
CA GLU A 163 -1.42 12.92 -9.88
C GLU A 163 -1.56 14.04 -10.93
N PRO A 164 -1.83 13.69 -12.20
CA PRO A 164 -1.96 14.67 -13.29
C PRO A 164 -3.12 15.66 -13.07
N ASP A 165 -4.10 15.27 -12.25
CA ASP A 165 -5.17 16.10 -11.71
C ASP A 165 -4.68 17.25 -10.81
N TYR A 166 -3.49 17.12 -10.23
CA TYR A 166 -2.84 18.19 -9.45
C TYR A 166 -1.71 18.92 -10.19
N PHE A 167 -1.42 18.60 -11.46
CA PHE A 167 -0.35 19.26 -12.24
C PHE A 167 -0.44 20.80 -12.30
N TYR A 168 -1.64 21.38 -12.20
CA TYR A 168 -1.80 22.83 -12.05
C TYR A 168 -1.28 23.33 -10.68
N TYR A 169 -1.73 22.73 -9.58
CA TYR A 169 -1.32 23.11 -8.22
C TYR A 169 0.18 22.87 -7.97
N GLN A 170 0.76 21.86 -8.63
CA GLN A 170 2.20 21.58 -8.62
C GLN A 170 3.02 22.49 -9.56
N GLY A 171 2.37 23.33 -10.38
CA GLY A 171 3.02 24.28 -11.28
C GLY A 171 3.60 23.68 -12.58
N TYR A 172 3.24 22.45 -12.92
CA TYR A 172 3.67 21.79 -14.16
C TYR A 172 2.85 22.19 -15.39
N ARG A 173 1.59 22.61 -15.20
CA ARG A 173 0.65 23.02 -16.26
C ARG A 173 -0.17 24.23 -15.82
N THR A 174 -0.88 24.87 -16.75
CA THR A 174 -1.76 26.01 -16.47
C THR A 174 -3.12 25.60 -15.93
N ALA A 175 -3.88 26.53 -15.33
CA ALA A 175 -5.18 26.28 -14.69
C ALA A 175 -6.27 25.72 -15.63
N ASN A 176 -6.06 25.79 -16.94
CA ASN A 176 -6.98 25.30 -17.97
C ASN A 176 -6.58 23.92 -18.55
N TYR A 177 -5.57 23.26 -17.97
CA TYR A 177 -5.10 21.94 -18.42
C TYR A 177 -6.18 20.88 -18.17
N SER A 178 -6.60 20.22 -19.24
CA SER A 178 -7.74 19.31 -19.25
C SER A 178 -7.33 17.83 -19.23
N PHE A 179 -8.32 16.96 -19.01
CA PHE A 179 -8.15 15.52 -19.16
C PHE A 179 -7.70 15.14 -20.59
N ASP A 180 -8.23 15.80 -21.63
CA ASP A 180 -7.86 15.55 -23.02
C ASP A 180 -6.42 15.99 -23.34
N ASP A 181 -5.96 17.11 -22.78
CA ASP A 181 -4.55 17.53 -22.88
C ASP A 181 -3.62 16.46 -22.29
N TRP A 182 -3.96 15.93 -21.11
CA TRP A 182 -3.21 14.83 -20.50
C TRP A 182 -3.31 13.53 -21.29
N VAL A 183 -4.49 13.14 -21.81
CA VAL A 183 -4.62 11.94 -22.65
C VAL A 183 -3.69 12.04 -23.87
N SER A 184 -3.56 13.23 -24.46
CA SER A 184 -2.62 13.51 -25.56
C SER A 184 -1.15 13.37 -25.12
N GLU A 185 -0.72 14.09 -24.09
CA GLU A 185 0.66 14.07 -23.58
C GLU A 185 1.09 12.69 -23.07
N TRP A 186 0.26 12.09 -22.19
CA TRP A 186 0.48 10.77 -21.60
C TRP A 186 0.54 9.69 -22.67
N SER A 187 -0.37 9.71 -23.66
CA SER A 187 -0.35 8.73 -24.74
C SER A 187 0.88 8.87 -25.63
N HIS A 188 1.31 10.09 -25.94
CA HIS A 188 2.53 10.33 -26.72
C HIS A 188 3.77 9.78 -25.99
N MET A 189 3.96 10.18 -24.74
CA MET A 189 5.11 9.77 -23.94
C MET A 189 5.11 8.26 -23.67
N THR A 190 3.95 7.69 -23.32
CA THR A 190 3.81 6.24 -23.05
C THR A 190 4.08 5.39 -24.30
N GLN A 191 3.63 5.81 -25.49
CA GLN A 191 3.98 5.12 -26.74
C GLN A 191 5.49 5.19 -27.03
N ALA A 192 6.13 6.32 -26.78
CA ALA A 192 7.57 6.47 -26.93
C ALA A 192 8.36 5.58 -25.94
N VAL A 193 7.92 5.50 -24.68
CA VAL A 193 8.45 4.59 -23.66
C VAL A 193 8.30 3.13 -24.09
N ILE A 194 7.08 2.68 -24.40
CA ILE A 194 6.79 1.30 -24.86
C ILE A 194 7.72 0.90 -26.01
N LYS A 195 7.87 1.78 -27.02
CA LYS A 195 8.73 1.55 -28.18
C LYS A 195 10.22 1.52 -27.81
N ALA A 196 10.67 2.38 -26.90
CA ALA A 196 12.07 2.49 -26.51
C ALA A 196 12.55 1.35 -25.60
N VAL A 197 11.68 0.80 -24.76
CA VAL A 197 11.99 -0.38 -23.93
C VAL A 197 11.53 -1.70 -24.55
N GLY A 198 10.67 -1.67 -25.57
CA GLY A 198 10.23 -2.86 -26.31
C GLY A 198 9.26 -3.74 -25.52
N ILE A 199 8.34 -3.12 -24.77
CA ILE A 199 7.23 -3.83 -24.11
C ILE A 199 6.36 -4.50 -25.21
N LYS A 200 5.89 -5.73 -24.96
CA LYS A 200 5.00 -6.45 -25.87
C LYS A 200 3.55 -6.35 -25.39
N PRO A 201 2.55 -6.36 -26.30
CA PRO A 201 1.15 -6.53 -25.93
C PRO A 201 0.94 -7.71 -24.98
N PHE A 202 0.08 -7.53 -23.98
CA PHE A 202 -0.34 -8.54 -23.01
C PHE A 202 0.83 -9.24 -22.27
N SER A 203 1.89 -8.49 -21.94
CA SER A 203 3.10 -9.01 -21.29
C SER A 203 3.54 -8.18 -20.08
N THR A 204 4.57 -8.68 -19.39
CA THR A 204 5.21 -8.04 -18.23
C THR A 204 6.67 -7.71 -18.59
N PRO A 205 7.21 -6.52 -18.27
CA PRO A 205 6.56 -5.36 -17.65
C PRO A 205 5.43 -4.79 -18.50
N SER A 206 4.41 -4.26 -17.84
CA SER A 206 3.24 -3.61 -18.44
C SER A 206 3.22 -2.10 -18.13
N ILE A 207 2.16 -1.39 -18.51
CA ILE A 207 1.93 0.01 -18.12
C ILE A 207 0.93 0.06 -16.96
N PHE A 208 1.30 0.82 -15.93
CA PHE A 208 0.40 1.36 -14.92
C PHE A 208 -0.18 2.67 -15.48
N ALA A 209 -1.51 2.78 -15.55
CA ALA A 209 -2.20 3.97 -16.07
C ALA A 209 -3.03 4.66 -14.98
N GLY A 210 -3.40 5.93 -15.20
CA GLY A 210 -4.09 6.74 -14.20
C GLY A 210 -3.11 7.39 -13.23
N SER A 211 -3.08 6.88 -11.99
CA SER A 211 -2.42 7.50 -10.83
C SER A 211 -2.99 8.88 -10.50
N PHE A 212 -4.32 8.98 -10.53
CA PHE A 212 -5.08 10.18 -10.18
C PHE A 212 -5.18 10.34 -8.66
N GLY A 213 -4.96 11.56 -8.17
CA GLY A 213 -5.07 11.94 -6.75
C GLY A 213 -6.51 11.90 -6.22
N ALA A 214 -7.48 12.15 -7.10
CA ALA A 214 -8.91 11.96 -6.87
C ALA A 214 -9.59 11.24 -8.06
N SER A 215 -10.75 10.63 -7.81
CA SER A 215 -11.62 10.07 -8.85
C SER A 215 -12.98 10.78 -8.83
N THR A 216 -13.48 11.17 -10.01
CA THR A 216 -14.84 11.71 -10.17
C THR A 216 -15.90 10.64 -10.37
N HIS A 217 -15.49 9.38 -10.56
CA HIS A 217 -16.35 8.25 -10.96
C HIS A 217 -17.18 8.50 -12.25
N SER A 218 -16.84 9.54 -13.02
CA SER A 218 -17.62 10.07 -14.15
C SER A 218 -16.96 9.73 -15.48
N ALA A 219 -17.77 9.36 -16.48
CA ALA A 219 -17.28 9.04 -17.83
C ALA A 219 -16.98 10.28 -18.69
N THR A 220 -17.33 11.49 -18.24
CA THR A 220 -17.31 12.72 -19.06
C THR A 220 -16.85 13.97 -18.30
N ASP A 221 -16.32 13.83 -17.08
CA ASP A 221 -15.90 14.98 -16.26
C ASP A 221 -14.75 14.60 -15.31
N GLY A 222 -13.82 15.53 -15.12
CA GLY A 222 -12.60 15.39 -14.33
C GLY A 222 -11.79 14.14 -14.67
N TRP A 223 -11.29 13.47 -13.64
CA TRP A 223 -10.30 12.40 -13.74
C TRP A 223 -10.88 11.11 -13.13
N SER A 224 -10.92 10.03 -13.91
CA SER A 224 -11.50 8.76 -13.45
C SER A 224 -11.15 7.59 -14.39
N PRO A 225 -11.31 6.34 -13.92
CA PRO A 225 -11.26 5.16 -14.79
C PRO A 225 -12.34 5.12 -15.87
N GLN A 226 -13.53 5.70 -15.63
CA GLN A 226 -14.61 5.75 -16.62
C GLN A 226 -14.26 6.75 -17.74
N HIS A 227 -13.59 7.85 -17.42
CA HIS A 227 -13.13 8.83 -18.41
C HIS A 227 -11.94 8.26 -19.23
N LEU A 228 -11.04 7.48 -18.61
CA LEU A 228 -10.02 6.70 -19.33
C LEU A 228 -10.61 5.71 -20.35
N ILE A 229 -11.77 5.13 -20.05
CA ILE A 229 -12.51 4.25 -20.97
C ILE A 229 -13.14 5.09 -22.10
N ALA A 230 -13.79 6.20 -21.78
CA ALA A 230 -14.48 7.06 -22.74
C ALA A 230 -13.52 7.75 -23.73
N ALA A 231 -12.38 8.27 -23.26
CA ALA A 231 -11.30 8.83 -24.07
C ALA A 231 -10.49 7.76 -24.84
N GLY A 232 -10.86 6.48 -24.72
CA GLY A 232 -10.31 5.38 -25.52
C GLY A 232 -8.96 4.84 -25.08
N VAL A 233 -8.41 5.28 -23.94
CA VAL A 233 -7.11 4.80 -23.44
C VAL A 233 -7.12 3.29 -23.20
N LEU A 234 -8.24 2.75 -22.70
CA LEU A 234 -8.42 1.34 -22.35
C LEU A 234 -9.11 0.48 -23.43
N ASN A 235 -9.42 1.04 -24.61
CA ASN A 235 -9.94 0.29 -25.77
C ASN A 235 -9.19 0.55 -27.10
N GLY A 236 -8.34 1.57 -27.16
CA GLY A 236 -7.50 1.93 -28.31
C GLY A 236 -6.09 1.32 -28.30
N THR A 237 -5.13 2.01 -28.90
CA THR A 237 -3.77 1.47 -29.18
C THR A 237 -2.93 1.12 -27.93
N LEU A 238 -3.21 1.76 -26.78
CA LEU A 238 -2.51 1.51 -25.52
C LEU A 238 -3.17 0.40 -24.67
N ALA A 239 -4.43 0.04 -24.96
CA ALA A 239 -5.19 -0.97 -24.24
C ALA A 239 -4.50 -2.34 -24.09
N PRO A 240 -3.69 -2.85 -25.05
CA PRO A 240 -2.96 -4.11 -24.88
C PRO A 240 -1.77 -4.04 -23.93
N TYR A 241 -1.31 -2.85 -23.56
CA TYR A 241 -0.12 -2.63 -22.73
C TYR A 241 -0.46 -2.30 -21.28
N ILE A 242 -1.68 -1.81 -21.03
CA ILE A 242 -2.18 -1.47 -19.69
C ILE A 242 -2.86 -2.71 -19.10
N LYS A 243 -2.43 -3.17 -17.92
CA LYS A 243 -3.12 -4.24 -17.16
C LYS A 243 -3.90 -3.70 -15.96
N THR A 244 -3.36 -2.68 -15.32
CA THR A 244 -3.77 -2.19 -14.01
C THR A 244 -3.85 -0.67 -14.06
N VAL A 245 -4.88 -0.10 -13.44
CA VAL A 245 -5.10 1.34 -13.31
C VAL A 245 -4.98 1.71 -11.85
N SER A 246 -4.17 2.72 -11.58
CA SER A 246 -4.00 3.34 -10.27
C SER A 246 -5.03 4.44 -10.07
N GLY A 247 -5.69 4.44 -8.91
CA GLY A 247 -6.21 5.64 -8.28
C GLY A 247 -5.57 5.80 -6.91
N HIS A 248 -5.51 7.02 -6.39
CA HIS A 248 -5.02 7.30 -5.05
C HIS A 248 -6.17 7.61 -4.10
N HIS A 249 -5.95 7.43 -2.80
CA HIS A 249 -6.93 7.77 -1.78
C HIS A 249 -6.26 7.94 -0.41
N TYR A 250 -6.50 9.07 0.26
CA TYR A 250 -6.15 9.26 1.67
C TYR A 250 -7.43 9.57 2.46
N PHE A 251 -7.56 9.09 3.70
CA PHE A 251 -8.73 9.37 4.55
C PHE A 251 -8.92 10.88 4.80
N GLY A 252 -7.82 11.65 4.83
CA GLY A 252 -7.85 13.09 4.86
C GLY A 252 -6.52 13.73 4.46
N SER A 253 -6.31 14.99 4.85
CA SER A 253 -5.07 15.73 4.62
C SER A 253 -4.61 16.43 5.89
N PHE A 254 -3.28 16.53 6.07
CA PHE A 254 -2.64 17.33 7.12
C PHE A 254 -1.73 18.45 6.53
N CYS A 255 -1.86 18.76 5.24
CA CYS A 255 -0.97 19.70 4.53
C CYS A 255 -0.93 21.13 5.13
N THR A 256 -1.94 21.52 5.90
CA THR A 256 -2.01 22.82 6.60
C THR A 256 -1.50 22.77 8.05
N GLY A 257 -1.02 21.62 8.53
CA GLY A 257 -0.60 21.44 9.93
C GLY A 257 -1.78 21.35 10.92
N SER A 258 -2.97 21.02 10.42
CA SER A 258 -4.21 20.96 11.21
C SER A 258 -5.17 19.93 10.62
N GLY A 259 -6.18 19.54 11.40
CA GLY A 259 -7.01 18.37 11.11
C GLY A 259 -6.41 17.08 11.69
N GLY A 260 -7.07 15.95 11.41
CA GLY A 260 -6.77 14.67 12.05
C GLY A 260 -7.56 14.47 13.35
N LEU A 261 -8.31 13.37 13.43
CA LEU A 261 -8.93 12.90 14.67
C LEU A 261 -8.92 11.36 14.66
N LEU A 262 -8.25 10.75 15.64
CA LEU A 262 -8.02 9.31 15.65
C LEU A 262 -9.32 8.49 15.68
N ALA A 263 -10.31 8.92 16.48
CA ALA A 263 -11.62 8.28 16.50
C ALA A 263 -12.35 8.35 15.15
N ALA A 264 -12.20 9.45 14.41
CA ALA A 264 -12.79 9.57 13.07
C ALA A 264 -12.04 8.71 12.04
N LEU A 265 -10.71 8.63 12.13
CA LEU A 265 -9.91 7.73 11.28
C LEU A 265 -10.33 6.27 11.47
N MET A 266 -10.61 5.86 12.71
CA MET A 266 -11.06 4.49 13.02
C MET A 266 -12.53 4.25 12.65
N ASP A 267 -13.41 5.26 12.69
CA ASP A 267 -14.87 5.14 12.50
C ASP A 267 -15.26 4.21 11.34
N LYS A 268 -15.90 3.08 11.68
CA LYS A 268 -16.20 2.01 10.71
C LYS A 268 -17.13 2.48 9.60
N ALA A 269 -18.11 3.34 9.90
CA ALA A 269 -19.02 3.85 8.89
C ALA A 269 -18.29 4.71 7.84
N THR A 270 -17.31 5.51 8.28
CA THR A 270 -16.48 6.36 7.42
C THR A 270 -15.48 5.53 6.62
N ILE A 271 -14.86 4.50 7.20
CA ILE A 271 -14.04 3.53 6.44
C ILE A 271 -14.87 2.89 5.33
N ARG A 272 -16.10 2.47 5.62
CA ARG A 272 -17.02 1.89 4.61
C ARG A 272 -17.39 2.91 3.53
N ALA A 273 -17.78 4.13 3.90
CA ALA A 273 -18.15 5.18 2.94
C ALA A 273 -16.98 5.51 1.99
N ASN A 274 -15.79 5.75 2.54
CA ASN A 274 -14.62 6.15 1.77
C ASN A 274 -14.14 5.04 0.82
N VAL A 275 -14.14 3.77 1.24
CA VAL A 275 -13.73 2.65 0.37
C VAL A 275 -14.79 2.33 -0.69
N THR A 276 -16.07 2.23 -0.29
CA THR A 276 -17.14 1.83 -1.21
C THR A 276 -17.44 2.89 -2.28
N ALA A 277 -17.03 4.15 -2.10
CA ALA A 277 -17.03 5.17 -3.14
C ALA A 277 -16.33 4.71 -4.43
N PHE A 278 -15.26 3.91 -4.33
CA PHE A 278 -14.50 3.40 -5.48
C PHE A 278 -15.13 2.16 -6.16
N SER A 279 -16.31 1.71 -5.73
CA SER A 279 -16.99 0.56 -6.38
C SER A 279 -17.23 0.77 -7.90
N PRO A 280 -17.65 1.95 -8.40
CA PRO A 280 -17.81 2.19 -9.84
C PRO A 280 -16.49 2.12 -10.62
N ASP A 281 -15.36 2.45 -9.98
CA ASP A 281 -14.03 2.40 -10.59
C ASP A 281 -13.57 0.95 -10.75
N VAL A 282 -13.75 0.16 -9.69
CA VAL A 282 -13.50 -1.28 -9.68
C VAL A 282 -14.40 -2.00 -10.70
N GLU A 283 -15.69 -1.69 -10.74
CA GLU A 283 -16.66 -2.34 -11.65
C GLU A 283 -16.42 -1.99 -13.12
N SER A 284 -16.20 -0.71 -13.43
CA SER A 284 -15.95 -0.27 -14.81
C SER A 284 -14.67 -0.86 -15.38
N LEU A 285 -13.58 -0.92 -14.61
CA LEU A 285 -12.33 -1.56 -15.03
C LEU A 285 -12.46 -3.07 -15.15
N ARG A 286 -13.18 -3.71 -14.22
CA ARG A 286 -13.49 -5.15 -14.27
C ARG A 286 -14.25 -5.54 -15.54
N ALA A 287 -15.18 -4.70 -16.00
CA ALA A 287 -15.91 -4.91 -17.26
C ALA A 287 -15.00 -4.90 -18.50
N TYR A 288 -13.87 -4.18 -18.47
CA TYR A 288 -12.85 -4.17 -19.52
C TYR A 288 -11.74 -5.23 -19.30
N GLY A 289 -11.82 -6.02 -18.23
CA GLY A 289 -10.78 -6.98 -17.85
C GLY A 289 -9.49 -6.29 -17.40
N ARG A 290 -9.60 -5.25 -16.57
CA ARG A 290 -8.50 -4.52 -15.93
C ARG A 290 -8.68 -4.50 -14.42
N GLU A 291 -7.57 -4.33 -13.70
CA GLU A 291 -7.54 -4.22 -12.24
C GLU A 291 -7.52 -2.74 -11.83
N PHE A 292 -8.42 -2.32 -10.93
CA PHE A 292 -8.27 -1.06 -10.19
C PHE A 292 -7.46 -1.34 -8.92
N VAL A 293 -6.47 -0.51 -8.59
CA VAL A 293 -5.70 -0.61 -7.34
C VAL A 293 -5.53 0.76 -6.69
N TYR A 294 -5.46 0.80 -5.36
CA TYR A 294 -4.95 1.97 -4.66
C TYR A 294 -3.44 2.05 -4.84
N GLY A 295 -2.97 2.73 -5.90
CA GLY A 295 -1.55 2.88 -6.23
C GLY A 295 -0.81 3.88 -5.33
N GLU A 296 -1.56 4.69 -4.59
CA GLU A 296 -1.06 5.39 -3.41
C GLU A 296 -2.17 5.55 -2.38
N THR A 297 -1.86 5.32 -1.11
CA THR A 297 -2.79 5.58 -0.01
C THR A 297 -2.06 5.68 1.32
N ASN A 298 -2.58 6.47 2.25
CA ASN A 298 -2.36 6.29 3.67
C ASN A 298 -3.45 7.04 4.47
N SER A 299 -3.30 7.18 5.79
CA SER A 299 -4.26 7.86 6.66
C SER A 299 -4.50 9.34 6.26
N TYR A 300 -3.49 10.19 6.35
CA TYR A 300 -3.60 11.62 6.05
C TYR A 300 -2.48 12.08 5.11
N ALA A 301 -2.86 12.67 3.97
CA ALA A 301 -1.93 13.24 2.99
C ALA A 301 -1.01 14.32 3.59
N CYS A 302 0.12 14.59 2.94
CA CYS A 302 1.26 15.37 3.47
C CYS A 302 1.85 14.77 4.75
N HIS A 303 2.38 13.54 4.63
CA HIS A 303 3.24 12.87 5.62
C HIS A 303 2.59 12.55 6.97
N GLY A 304 1.25 12.53 7.02
CA GLY A 304 0.45 12.09 8.17
C GLY A 304 0.09 13.19 9.17
N ALA A 305 -1.02 12.98 9.87
CA ALA A 305 -1.40 13.75 11.06
C ALA A 305 -0.74 13.14 12.31
N PRO A 306 -0.01 13.91 13.14
CA PRO A 306 0.69 13.43 14.34
C PRO A 306 -0.30 13.18 15.49
N GLY A 307 -0.02 12.17 16.32
CA GLY A 307 -0.96 11.69 17.35
C GLY A 307 -2.19 11.00 16.76
N VAL A 308 -2.14 10.65 15.47
CA VAL A 308 -3.24 10.01 14.73
C VAL A 308 -2.69 8.91 13.83
N SER A 309 -1.77 9.24 12.92
CA SER A 309 -1.28 8.33 11.88
C SER A 309 -0.20 7.37 12.38
N ASP A 310 0.53 7.81 13.40
CA ASP A 310 1.68 7.18 14.06
C ASP A 310 1.25 6.37 15.30
N THR A 311 0.00 5.87 15.30
CA THR A 311 -0.66 5.32 16.49
C THR A 311 -1.31 3.96 16.24
N ALA A 312 -1.55 3.22 17.32
CA ALA A 312 -2.20 1.92 17.31
C ALA A 312 -3.62 1.95 16.71
N GLY A 313 -4.34 3.07 16.84
CA GLY A 313 -5.62 3.27 16.16
C GLY A 313 -5.47 3.36 14.63
N ALA A 314 -4.35 3.89 14.11
CA ALA A 314 -4.06 3.79 12.69
C ALA A 314 -3.79 2.35 12.24
N ALA A 315 -3.27 1.47 13.10
CA ALA A 315 -3.14 0.04 12.79
C ALA A 315 -4.51 -0.66 12.68
N ILE A 316 -5.45 -0.31 13.56
CA ILE A 316 -6.86 -0.75 13.48
C ILE A 316 -7.50 -0.28 12.17
N TRP A 317 -7.41 1.02 11.85
CA TRP A 317 -7.85 1.58 10.57
C TRP A 317 -7.24 0.87 9.36
N THR A 318 -5.91 0.70 9.34
CA THR A 318 -5.17 0.09 8.21
C THR A 318 -5.68 -1.32 7.91
N LEU A 319 -6.00 -2.09 8.96
CA LEU A 319 -6.47 -3.47 8.83
C LEU A 319 -7.91 -3.53 8.30
N ASP A 320 -8.82 -2.68 8.79
CA ASP A 320 -10.20 -2.66 8.30
C ASP A 320 -10.27 -2.09 6.86
N TYR A 321 -9.51 -1.02 6.60
CA TYR A 321 -9.39 -0.38 5.29
C TYR A 321 -8.87 -1.33 4.20
N VAL A 322 -7.77 -2.05 4.44
CA VAL A 322 -7.21 -2.98 3.43
C VAL A 322 -8.10 -4.20 3.19
N LEU A 323 -8.83 -4.66 4.21
CA LEU A 323 -9.77 -5.77 4.07
C LEU A 323 -11.09 -5.34 3.42
N GLN A 324 -11.53 -4.08 3.57
CA GLN A 324 -12.66 -3.55 2.80
C GLN A 324 -12.29 -3.29 1.34
N ALA A 325 -11.08 -2.80 1.08
CA ALA A 325 -10.58 -2.68 -0.29
C ALA A 325 -10.62 -4.06 -0.99
N ALA A 326 -10.18 -5.11 -0.29
CA ALA A 326 -10.28 -6.48 -0.76
C ALA A 326 -11.73 -6.95 -0.98
N SER A 327 -12.67 -6.62 -0.07
CA SER A 327 -14.06 -7.09 -0.14
C SER A 327 -14.85 -6.52 -1.33
N ILE A 328 -14.60 -5.27 -1.74
CA ILE A 328 -15.16 -4.70 -2.98
C ILE A 328 -14.37 -5.09 -4.25
N GLY A 329 -13.16 -5.60 -4.08
CA GLY A 329 -12.35 -6.22 -5.13
C GLY A 329 -11.25 -5.35 -5.73
N ILE A 330 -10.65 -4.51 -4.90
CA ILE A 330 -9.33 -3.90 -5.11
C ILE A 330 -8.27 -4.96 -4.75
N PRO A 331 -7.51 -5.53 -5.71
CA PRO A 331 -6.65 -6.68 -5.46
C PRO A 331 -5.27 -6.31 -4.92
N ARG A 332 -4.92 -5.02 -4.80
CA ARG A 332 -3.66 -4.55 -4.20
C ARG A 332 -3.80 -3.13 -3.66
N VAL A 333 -3.09 -2.84 -2.58
CA VAL A 333 -3.05 -1.54 -1.91
C VAL A 333 -1.59 -1.17 -1.65
N TYR A 334 -1.18 0.01 -2.13
CA TYR A 334 0.17 0.55 -1.98
C TYR A 334 0.19 1.65 -0.92
N PHE A 335 0.60 1.31 0.29
CA PHE A 335 0.76 2.31 1.35
C PHE A 335 1.95 3.22 1.04
N HIS A 336 1.77 4.54 1.13
CA HIS A 336 2.85 5.51 0.90
C HIS A 336 3.83 5.53 2.08
N GLU A 337 5.13 5.48 1.77
CA GLU A 337 6.23 5.47 2.73
C GLU A 337 7.31 6.49 2.30
N GLY A 338 8.05 7.06 3.25
CA GLY A 338 9.16 7.95 2.95
C GLY A 338 10.24 7.97 4.02
N VAL A 339 10.47 9.15 4.59
CA VAL A 339 11.47 9.38 5.63
C VAL A 339 10.83 10.26 6.70
N GLY A 340 10.57 9.70 7.87
CA GLY A 340 10.00 10.41 9.00
C GLY A 340 8.55 10.83 8.75
N TYR A 341 7.81 10.08 7.94
CA TYR A 341 6.39 10.32 7.75
C TYR A 341 5.64 9.60 8.87
N LYS A 342 4.67 10.30 9.46
CA LYS A 342 3.92 9.81 10.62
C LYS A 342 3.03 8.61 10.26
N TYR A 343 2.95 8.25 8.98
CA TYR A 343 2.14 7.16 8.47
C TYR A 343 2.94 5.97 7.90
N ASP A 344 4.29 6.04 7.89
CA ASP A 344 5.15 4.95 7.40
C ASP A 344 4.82 3.64 8.16
N LEU A 345 4.64 2.50 7.49
CA LEU A 345 4.62 1.20 8.15
C LEU A 345 6.05 0.86 8.63
N ILE A 346 7.07 1.20 7.85
CA ILE A 346 8.48 0.98 8.18
C ILE A 346 9.25 2.28 7.96
N GLN A 347 9.66 2.93 9.05
CA GLN A 347 10.64 4.02 9.01
C GLN A 347 11.98 3.47 8.49
N PRO A 348 12.37 3.70 7.21
CA PRO A 348 13.40 2.88 6.57
C PRO A 348 14.83 3.38 6.87
N VAL A 349 14.95 4.53 7.56
CA VAL A 349 16.22 5.23 7.78
C VAL A 349 16.43 5.67 9.23
N THR A 350 17.67 5.89 9.66
CA THR A 350 17.94 6.58 10.93
C THR A 350 17.55 8.06 10.84
N LEU A 351 16.63 8.48 11.71
CA LEU A 351 16.15 9.85 11.84
C LEU A 351 17.02 10.68 12.80
N TYR A 352 17.23 11.95 12.45
CA TYR A 352 18.04 12.92 13.21
C TYR A 352 17.23 14.14 13.68
N ARG A 353 16.01 14.30 13.16
CA ARG A 353 14.97 15.21 13.61
C ARG A 353 13.75 14.42 14.10
N ASP A 354 13.07 15.02 15.07
CA ASP A 354 11.77 14.59 15.55
C ASP A 354 10.69 14.77 14.48
N THR A 355 9.73 13.84 14.40
CA THR A 355 8.73 13.79 13.32
C THR A 355 7.50 14.66 13.57
N GLU A 356 7.34 15.22 14.78
CA GLU A 356 6.20 16.09 15.16
C GLU A 356 6.61 17.56 15.28
N THR A 357 7.83 17.82 15.75
CA THR A 357 8.37 19.17 16.02
C THR A 357 9.41 19.63 15.00
N GLY A 358 10.13 18.68 14.38
CA GLY A 358 11.29 18.96 13.53
C GLY A 358 12.56 19.33 14.28
N GLU A 359 12.56 19.36 15.61
CA GLU A 359 13.76 19.61 16.43
C GLU A 359 14.82 18.50 16.24
N THR A 360 16.10 18.84 16.42
CA THR A 360 17.20 17.87 16.34
C THR A 360 17.14 16.90 17.53
N LEU A 361 17.05 15.59 17.24
CA LEU A 361 17.00 14.57 18.28
C LEU A 361 18.31 14.50 19.08
N LYS A 362 18.19 14.45 20.43
CA LYS A 362 19.33 14.24 21.34
C LYS A 362 20.00 12.87 21.15
N THR A 363 19.28 11.91 20.57
CA THR A 363 19.79 10.58 20.19
C THR A 363 19.07 10.21 18.89
N PRO A 364 19.79 9.90 17.79
CA PRO A 364 19.16 9.54 16.52
C PRO A 364 18.23 8.33 16.68
N LEU A 365 17.01 8.43 16.17
CA LEU A 365 16.02 7.35 16.19
C LEU A 365 16.33 6.41 15.04
N ALA A 366 16.73 5.17 15.34
CA ALA A 366 17.08 4.16 14.34
C ALA A 366 15.89 3.80 13.43
N ALA A 367 16.17 3.14 12.29
CA ALA A 367 15.14 2.54 11.46
C ALA A 367 14.30 1.52 12.28
N HIS A 368 12.98 1.57 12.15
CA HIS A 368 12.02 0.83 12.99
C HIS A 368 10.68 0.62 12.25
N VAL A 369 9.80 -0.20 12.83
CA VAL A 369 8.39 -0.32 12.39
C VAL A 369 7.52 0.64 13.20
N GLN A 370 6.50 1.24 12.57
CA GLN A 370 5.46 2.01 13.28
C GLN A 370 4.18 1.14 13.43
N PRO A 371 3.18 1.54 14.22
CA PRO A 371 2.03 0.68 14.54
C PRO A 371 1.28 0.08 13.34
N GLN A 372 1.16 0.81 12.21
CA GLN A 372 0.48 0.30 11.01
C GLN A 372 1.07 -1.01 10.47
N TYR A 373 2.36 -1.28 10.72
CA TYR A 373 3.03 -2.52 10.33
C TYR A 373 2.32 -3.79 10.82
N TYR A 374 1.73 -3.75 12.03
CA TYR A 374 1.02 -4.89 12.60
C TYR A 374 -0.23 -5.25 11.79
N ALA A 375 -0.90 -4.27 11.17
CA ALA A 375 -2.03 -4.52 10.27
C ALA A 375 -1.60 -5.35 9.06
N ALA A 376 -0.45 -5.02 8.46
CA ALA A 376 0.09 -5.74 7.31
C ALA A 376 0.50 -7.18 7.69
N ILE A 377 1.06 -7.41 8.89
CA ILE A 377 1.34 -8.76 9.43
C ILE A 377 0.04 -9.56 9.59
N ILE A 378 -1.01 -8.97 10.17
CA ILE A 378 -2.30 -9.65 10.41
C ILE A 378 -3.01 -9.96 9.09
N ALA A 379 -3.06 -9.00 8.15
CA ALA A 379 -3.64 -9.21 6.83
C ALA A 379 -2.90 -10.32 6.07
N THR A 380 -1.58 -10.37 6.14
CA THR A 380 -0.78 -11.45 5.52
C THR A 380 -1.10 -12.81 6.16
N SER A 381 -1.17 -12.87 7.49
CA SER A 381 -1.56 -14.07 8.26
C SER A 381 -2.99 -14.55 7.92
N PHE A 382 -3.91 -13.61 7.67
CA PHE A 382 -5.31 -13.86 7.31
C PHE A 382 -5.46 -14.43 5.89
N ILE A 383 -4.74 -13.88 4.90
CA ILE A 383 -4.70 -14.40 3.52
C ILE A 383 -4.07 -15.80 3.49
N GLY A 384 -2.94 -15.97 4.19
CA GLY A 384 -2.16 -17.20 4.23
C GLY A 384 -1.48 -17.54 2.89
N SER A 385 -0.83 -18.72 2.83
CA SER A 385 0.08 -19.06 1.73
C SER A 385 -0.58 -19.08 0.33
N ALA A 386 0.12 -18.56 -0.68
CA ALA A 386 -0.37 -18.35 -2.05
C ALA A 386 -0.56 -19.63 -2.91
N ARG A 387 -0.85 -20.78 -2.30
CA ARG A 387 -0.86 -22.11 -2.96
C ARG A 387 -2.22 -22.57 -3.52
N CYS A 388 -3.28 -21.79 -3.32
CA CYS A 388 -4.67 -22.16 -3.62
C CYS A 388 -5.48 -20.93 -4.08
N HIS A 389 -6.73 -21.11 -4.50
CA HIS A 389 -7.64 -19.98 -4.67
C HIS A 389 -7.89 -19.32 -3.30
N LYS A 390 -7.93 -17.99 -3.26
CA LYS A 390 -8.24 -17.19 -2.07
C LYS A 390 -9.47 -16.36 -2.36
N GLU A 391 -10.42 -16.37 -1.44
CA GLU A 391 -11.59 -15.49 -1.50
C GLU A 391 -11.73 -14.80 -0.14
N ILE A 392 -11.90 -13.48 -0.17
CA ILE A 392 -12.21 -12.67 0.99
C ILE A 392 -13.64 -12.15 0.84
N ALA A 393 -14.39 -12.18 1.93
CA ALA A 393 -15.71 -11.55 2.05
C ALA A 393 -15.82 -10.81 3.39
N GLU A 394 -16.48 -9.65 3.39
CA GLU A 394 -16.98 -9.06 4.62
C GLU A 394 -18.08 -9.96 5.22
N ILE A 395 -18.11 -10.11 6.54
CA ILE A 395 -19.15 -10.86 7.27
C ILE A 395 -19.90 -9.92 8.21
N THR A 396 -21.23 -10.04 8.22
CA THR A 396 -22.10 -9.20 9.05
C THR A 396 -21.89 -9.50 10.53
N VAL A 397 -21.24 -8.57 11.24
CA VAL A 397 -21.28 -8.51 12.71
C VAL A 397 -22.45 -7.61 13.11
N PRO A 398 -23.31 -8.00 14.07
CA PRO A 398 -24.47 -7.21 14.49
C PRO A 398 -24.09 -6.07 15.46
N ASP A 399 -23.07 -5.29 15.08
CA ASP A 399 -22.49 -4.19 15.87
C ASP A 399 -22.03 -3.07 14.93
N ALA A 400 -22.11 -1.81 15.38
CA ALA A 400 -21.76 -0.65 14.58
C ALA A 400 -20.25 -0.53 14.37
N GLU A 401 -19.46 -0.75 15.42
CA GLU A 401 -18.03 -0.49 15.49
C GLU A 401 -17.19 -1.70 15.06
N VAL A 402 -17.73 -2.92 15.22
CA VAL A 402 -16.99 -4.13 14.87
C VAL A 402 -17.08 -4.45 13.38
N GLY A 403 -15.93 -4.44 12.70
CA GLY A 403 -15.72 -5.01 11.38
C GLY A 403 -15.41 -6.51 11.44
N GLY A 404 -15.77 -7.24 10.40
CA GLY A 404 -15.56 -8.70 10.32
C GLY A 404 -15.31 -9.16 8.89
N TYR A 405 -14.31 -10.03 8.70
CA TYR A 405 -13.94 -10.59 7.40
C TYR A 405 -13.67 -12.09 7.50
N ALA A 406 -14.04 -12.84 6.46
CA ALA A 406 -13.76 -14.27 6.34
C ALA A 406 -12.86 -14.56 5.13
N ALA A 407 -11.86 -15.42 5.31
CA ALA A 407 -10.96 -15.91 4.27
C ALA A 407 -11.22 -17.39 3.99
N TYR A 408 -11.41 -17.68 2.71
CA TYR A 408 -11.68 -19.02 2.17
C TYR A 408 -10.50 -19.47 1.31
N GLU A 409 -10.19 -20.76 1.38
CA GLU A 409 -9.18 -21.43 0.56
C GLU A 409 -9.87 -22.55 -0.22
N ASP A 410 -9.89 -22.43 -1.56
CA ASP A 410 -10.65 -23.29 -2.48
C ASP A 410 -12.13 -23.47 -2.04
N GLY A 411 -12.79 -22.38 -1.64
CA GLY A 411 -14.17 -22.35 -1.14
C GLY A 411 -14.36 -22.84 0.30
N VAL A 412 -13.33 -23.33 0.98
CA VAL A 412 -13.40 -23.79 2.37
C VAL A 412 -13.02 -22.67 3.33
N LEU A 413 -13.89 -22.34 4.30
CA LEU A 413 -13.59 -21.36 5.35
C LEU A 413 -12.36 -21.80 6.17
N LYS A 414 -11.36 -20.91 6.28
CA LYS A 414 -10.13 -21.16 7.05
C LYS A 414 -9.91 -20.17 8.18
N ARG A 415 -10.14 -18.88 7.94
CA ARG A 415 -9.83 -17.81 8.90
C ARG A 415 -10.92 -16.75 8.92
N ALA A 416 -11.02 -16.04 10.03
CA ALA A 416 -11.77 -14.80 10.14
C ALA A 416 -10.93 -13.73 10.86
N VAL A 417 -11.07 -12.47 10.48
CA VAL A 417 -10.54 -11.32 11.23
C VAL A 417 -11.71 -10.50 11.74
N PHE A 418 -11.67 -10.13 13.02
CA PHE A 418 -12.61 -9.21 13.65
C PHE A 418 -11.84 -8.00 14.17
N ILE A 419 -12.42 -6.82 14.05
CA ILE A 419 -11.76 -5.53 14.31
C ILE A 419 -12.76 -4.65 15.05
N ASN A 420 -12.48 -4.23 16.28
CA ASN A 420 -13.32 -3.26 16.97
C ASN A 420 -12.71 -1.86 16.80
N ASN A 421 -13.41 -1.02 16.04
CA ASN A 421 -12.97 0.32 15.68
C ASN A 421 -13.29 1.38 16.75
N ASN A 422 -13.99 1.03 17.83
CA ASN A 422 -14.25 1.97 18.92
C ASN A 422 -12.94 2.39 19.58
N ALA A 423 -12.68 3.70 19.66
CA ALA A 423 -11.38 4.26 20.03
C ALA A 423 -11.22 4.44 21.56
N TYR A 424 -10.63 3.45 22.24
CA TYR A 424 -10.23 3.57 23.64
C TYR A 424 -8.90 4.33 23.77
N LEU A 425 -8.92 5.51 24.42
CA LEU A 425 -7.78 6.45 24.52
C LEU A 425 -7.22 6.54 25.94
N ARG A 426 -5.95 6.96 26.11
CA ARG A 426 -5.30 7.14 27.44
C ARG A 426 -6.04 8.05 28.42
N ASN A 427 -6.84 9.00 27.91
CA ASN A 427 -7.64 9.92 28.71
C ASN A 427 -9.08 9.42 28.98
N SER A 428 -9.41 8.19 28.56
CA SER A 428 -10.72 7.58 28.78
C SER A 428 -10.94 7.28 30.26
N THR A 429 -11.96 7.88 30.85
CA THR A 429 -12.34 7.69 32.27
C THR A 429 -13.29 6.52 32.50
N ALA A 430 -13.91 6.02 31.43
CA ALA A 430 -14.71 4.80 31.44
C ALA A 430 -13.82 3.54 31.41
N ALA A 431 -14.38 2.42 31.86
CA ALA A 431 -13.77 1.12 31.59
C ALA A 431 -13.84 0.82 30.08
N ARG A 432 -12.79 0.16 29.55
CA ARG A 432 -12.73 -0.28 28.15
C ARG A 432 -13.92 -1.19 27.83
N GLY A 433 -14.66 -0.87 26.78
CA GLY A 433 -15.78 -1.64 26.29
C GLY A 433 -15.36 -2.93 25.60
N SER A 434 -16.34 -3.79 25.32
CA SER A 434 -16.12 -5.05 24.63
C SER A 434 -17.41 -5.62 24.05
N VAL A 435 -17.30 -6.26 22.89
CA VAL A 435 -18.40 -6.90 22.14
C VAL A 435 -18.22 -8.42 22.16
N SER A 436 -19.32 -9.17 22.32
CA SER A 436 -19.33 -10.63 22.18
C SER A 436 -19.65 -11.01 20.74
N LEU A 437 -18.73 -11.72 20.08
CA LEU A 437 -18.85 -12.15 18.70
C LEU A 437 -19.68 -13.45 18.59
N ASP A 438 -20.56 -13.50 17.60
CA ASP A 438 -21.30 -14.70 17.21
C ASP A 438 -20.63 -15.33 15.98
N LEU A 439 -20.22 -16.60 16.08
CA LEU A 439 -19.47 -17.32 15.05
C LEU A 439 -20.31 -18.34 14.28
N LYS A 440 -21.64 -18.36 14.43
CA LYS A 440 -22.55 -19.32 13.76
C LYS A 440 -22.41 -19.40 12.25
N PHE A 441 -21.94 -18.35 11.57
CA PHE A 441 -21.65 -18.43 10.13
C PHE A 441 -20.69 -19.58 9.80
N ALA A 442 -19.72 -19.87 10.67
CA ALA A 442 -18.78 -20.97 10.51
C ALA A 442 -19.41 -22.37 10.70
N GLU A 443 -20.50 -22.50 11.46
CA GLU A 443 -21.23 -23.78 11.62
C GLU A 443 -21.83 -24.26 10.27
N SER A 444 -22.18 -23.32 9.39
CA SER A 444 -22.70 -23.60 8.05
C SER A 444 -21.61 -23.95 7.02
N SER A 445 -20.33 -23.77 7.36
CA SER A 445 -19.21 -23.93 6.41
C SER A 445 -18.90 -25.38 6.06
N LEU A 446 -18.31 -25.59 4.88
CA LEU A 446 -17.93 -26.93 4.39
C LEU A 446 -16.95 -27.68 5.32
N SER A 447 -16.10 -26.95 6.05
CA SER A 447 -15.13 -27.48 7.00
C SER A 447 -15.77 -27.96 8.32
N LYS A 448 -16.96 -27.48 8.67
CA LYS A 448 -17.66 -27.77 9.94
C LYS A 448 -16.74 -27.75 11.18
N PRO A 449 -15.97 -26.67 11.38
CA PRO A 449 -15.01 -26.56 12.48
C PRO A 449 -15.71 -26.69 13.83
N ASN A 450 -15.06 -27.33 14.80
CA ASN A 450 -15.56 -27.44 16.18
C ASN A 450 -14.71 -26.64 17.17
N LYS A 451 -13.53 -26.16 16.76
CA LYS A 451 -12.63 -25.32 17.54
C LYS A 451 -12.18 -24.11 16.71
N ILE A 452 -11.61 -23.16 17.42
CA ILE A 452 -10.88 -22.03 16.86
C ILE A 452 -9.56 -21.86 17.58
N GLU A 453 -8.49 -21.57 16.83
CA GLU A 453 -7.30 -20.88 17.33
C GLU A 453 -7.55 -19.37 17.27
N VAL A 454 -7.14 -18.65 18.31
CA VAL A 454 -7.37 -17.20 18.47
C VAL A 454 -6.05 -16.49 18.76
N ARG A 455 -5.69 -15.54 17.89
CA ARG A 455 -4.54 -14.62 18.02
C ARG A 455 -5.08 -13.19 18.12
N ARG A 456 -4.48 -12.35 18.96
CA ARG A 456 -4.95 -10.98 19.25
C ARG A 456 -3.86 -9.96 18.89
N LEU A 457 -4.29 -8.79 18.42
CA LEU A 457 -3.50 -7.57 18.38
C LEU A 457 -3.65 -6.86 19.73
N GLU A 458 -2.69 -7.09 20.62
CA GLU A 458 -2.61 -6.48 21.93
C GLU A 458 -2.24 -4.99 21.79
N ILE A 459 -3.21 -4.12 22.06
CA ILE A 459 -3.08 -2.66 22.14
C ILE A 459 -3.60 -2.21 23.51
N GLN A 460 -2.91 -1.29 24.20
CA GLN A 460 -3.41 -0.74 25.47
C GLN A 460 -4.38 0.43 25.22
N TYR A 461 -4.00 1.39 24.37
CA TYR A 461 -4.82 2.52 23.93
C TYR A 461 -4.61 2.83 22.44
N ALA A 462 -5.60 3.43 21.77
CA ALA A 462 -5.49 3.81 20.36
C ALA A 462 -4.37 4.82 20.12
N ASP A 463 -4.11 5.74 21.06
CA ASP A 463 -3.05 6.75 20.98
C ASP A 463 -1.63 6.23 21.37
N ASP A 464 -1.44 4.91 21.46
CA ASP A 464 -0.13 4.29 21.63
C ASP A 464 0.69 4.27 20.34
N LYS A 465 1.93 4.79 20.40
CA LYS A 465 2.88 4.82 19.28
C LYS A 465 3.80 3.59 19.23
N SER A 466 3.74 2.74 20.25
CA SER A 466 4.62 1.59 20.48
C SER A 466 4.04 0.67 21.56
N GLY A 467 4.65 -0.50 21.77
CA GLY A 467 4.25 -1.51 22.74
C GLY A 467 3.26 -2.55 22.21
N LEU A 468 2.97 -2.53 20.90
CA LEU A 468 2.01 -3.44 20.27
C LEU A 468 2.55 -4.87 20.24
N LYS A 469 1.64 -5.85 20.24
CA LYS A 469 1.98 -7.26 19.96
C LYS A 469 0.89 -7.93 19.15
N PHE A 470 1.27 -8.84 18.27
CA PHE A 470 0.34 -9.78 17.64
C PHE A 470 0.68 -11.21 18.10
N GLY A 471 -0.26 -11.86 18.80
CA GLY A 471 -0.06 -13.20 19.36
C GLY A 471 1.18 -13.29 20.26
N GLY A 472 1.32 -12.39 21.23
CA GLY A 472 2.46 -12.34 22.15
C GLY A 472 3.80 -11.87 21.56
N ARG A 473 3.88 -11.65 20.24
CA ARG A 473 5.08 -11.18 19.53
C ARG A 473 5.02 -9.69 19.22
N SER A 474 6.09 -8.97 19.55
CA SER A 474 6.31 -7.58 19.09
C SER A 474 7.27 -7.58 17.89
N TYR A 475 7.03 -6.69 16.94
CA TYR A 475 7.90 -6.44 15.79
C TYR A 475 8.78 -5.19 15.96
N GLU A 476 8.66 -4.50 17.10
CA GLU A 476 9.44 -3.30 17.45
C GLU A 476 10.86 -3.68 17.89
N THR A 477 11.62 -4.26 16.96
CA THR A 477 13.03 -4.60 17.13
C THR A 477 13.87 -3.85 16.11
N SER A 478 15.17 -3.70 16.38
CA SER A 478 16.16 -3.12 15.43
C SER A 478 16.33 -3.91 14.12
N THR A 479 15.58 -5.01 13.96
CA THR A 479 15.54 -5.85 12.76
C THR A 479 14.13 -6.07 12.22
N ALA A 480 13.07 -5.55 12.86
CA ALA A 480 11.68 -5.89 12.52
C ALA A 480 11.36 -7.41 12.44
N LEU A 481 12.23 -8.26 13.00
CA LEU A 481 11.95 -9.68 13.26
C LEU A 481 11.15 -9.81 14.55
N PRO A 482 10.24 -10.80 14.67
CA PRO A 482 9.39 -10.96 15.84
C PRO A 482 10.20 -11.33 17.08
N SER A 483 9.99 -10.58 18.16
CA SER A 483 10.49 -10.85 19.50
C SER A 483 9.34 -11.27 20.43
N GLY A 484 9.62 -12.18 21.36
CA GLY A 484 8.62 -12.77 22.25
C GLY A 484 8.20 -14.18 21.84
N LYS A 485 7.33 -14.79 22.66
CA LYS A 485 6.80 -16.12 22.40
C LYS A 485 5.55 -16.01 21.54
N ASP A 486 5.43 -16.87 20.52
CA ASP A 486 4.18 -17.04 19.78
C ASP A 486 3.09 -17.59 20.72
N THR A 487 1.99 -16.85 20.88
CA THR A 487 0.87 -17.22 21.74
C THR A 487 -0.48 -17.13 21.02
N PHE A 488 -1.33 -18.08 21.35
CA PHE A 488 -2.71 -18.19 20.90
C PHE A 488 -3.51 -18.92 21.99
N SER A 489 -4.83 -18.74 22.00
CA SER A 489 -5.73 -19.63 22.74
C SER A 489 -6.46 -20.57 21.79
N VAL A 490 -6.93 -21.71 22.31
CA VAL A 490 -7.82 -22.62 21.58
C VAL A 490 -9.10 -22.78 22.40
N GLN A 491 -10.24 -22.47 21.79
CA GLN A 491 -11.57 -22.66 22.39
C GLN A 491 -12.50 -23.40 21.44
N LYS A 492 -13.61 -23.95 21.96
CA LYS A 492 -14.67 -24.51 21.11
C LYS A 492 -15.35 -23.38 20.33
N LEU A 493 -15.82 -23.65 19.11
CA LEU A 493 -16.60 -22.69 18.33
C LEU A 493 -17.86 -22.20 19.09
N SER A 494 -18.44 -23.07 19.91
CA SER A 494 -19.62 -22.78 20.74
C SER A 494 -19.33 -21.99 22.03
N GLN A 495 -18.11 -21.49 22.25
CA GLN A 495 -17.76 -20.65 23.39
C GLN A 495 -17.70 -19.19 22.93
N PRO A 496 -18.31 -18.23 23.67
CA PRO A 496 -18.25 -16.81 23.32
C PRO A 496 -16.82 -16.32 23.10
N LEU A 497 -16.61 -15.54 22.04
CA LEU A 497 -15.37 -14.85 21.75
C LEU A 497 -15.60 -13.35 21.97
N VAL A 498 -14.85 -12.74 22.87
CA VAL A 498 -15.00 -11.31 23.20
C VAL A 498 -13.86 -10.50 22.57
N ILE A 499 -14.20 -9.37 21.97
CA ILE A 499 -13.26 -8.36 21.43
C ILE A 499 -13.40 -7.05 22.22
N GLN A 500 -12.29 -6.44 22.63
CA GLN A 500 -12.27 -5.15 23.35
C GLN A 500 -12.28 -3.97 22.37
N ASP A 501 -12.59 -2.77 22.85
CA ASP A 501 -12.38 -1.51 22.09
C ASP A 501 -10.91 -1.37 21.67
N THR A 502 -10.62 -0.86 20.47
CA THR A 502 -9.26 -0.83 19.90
C THR A 502 -8.57 -2.21 19.95
N GLU A 503 -9.18 -3.25 19.39
CA GLU A 503 -8.58 -4.59 19.29
C GLU A 503 -8.85 -5.19 17.91
N ALA A 504 -7.92 -6.01 17.41
CA ALA A 504 -8.15 -6.92 16.29
C ALA A 504 -7.86 -8.38 16.69
N ILE A 505 -8.66 -9.31 16.18
CA ILE A 505 -8.56 -10.75 16.46
C ILE A 505 -8.47 -11.53 15.15
N LEU A 506 -7.43 -12.33 14.98
CA LEU A 506 -7.35 -13.38 13.96
C LEU A 506 -7.84 -14.70 14.54
N VAL A 507 -8.87 -15.26 13.92
CA VAL A 507 -9.44 -16.58 14.18
C VAL A 507 -8.99 -17.53 13.08
N THR A 508 -8.48 -18.71 13.43
CA THR A 508 -8.28 -19.84 12.50
C THR A 508 -9.20 -21.00 12.90
N PHE A 509 -9.92 -21.56 11.95
CA PHE A 509 -10.94 -22.59 12.17
C PHE A 509 -10.35 -24.01 12.12
N LEU A 510 -10.75 -24.87 13.09
CA LEU A 510 -10.16 -26.19 13.38
C LEU A 510 -11.23 -27.31 13.52
#